data_AF-A0A382F0R5-F1
#
_entry.id   AF-A0A382F0R5-F1
#
_cell.length_a   1.000
_cell.length_b   1.000
_cell.length_c   1.000
_cell.angle_alpha   90.00
_cell.angle_beta   90.00
_cell.angle_gamma   90.00
#
_symmetry.space_group_name_H-M   'P 1'
#
loop_
_entity.id
_entity.type
_entity.pdbx_description
1 polymer ?
#
loop_
_entity_poly.entity_id
_entity_poly.type
_entity_poly.pdbx_seq_one_letter_code
_entity_poly.pdbx_strand_id
1 'polypeptide(L)'
;EWINSDPLGVIDILNALLENEEFTQYYYTRYMDLLNTAFIEDDMIELLEGIENSIAPDMPQHINRWGGSMFEWRSNVAKIKNFISDRIDYLPEGLNSCYDLSGPYNITLEVEPINTGQIAFNSLTIKSDDYPWSGNYHGGIDMLVEAAGDYVFDHWEIDNHDISDPYMPSFTLMLSQSDNIRGVYSSEITPGIVINEINYNSSDDFDPEDWVELYNSSESPISIGTWKLKDEANDHVFAIPENTILSAGDFLVLCKDTIAFTSLFPEVTNFIGDLGFGLGGGSDMVRLFDSYEILMDDVEYDDEDPWPVEADGTGATLELIHPSLDNSLAENWIASIGYGSPGGENLMDSCEESPGDINGDGTFDVLDVILMMNIILILEDDYTICQEDASDMNSDGVIDILDVILLVNIILGA
;
A
#
# COMPACT_ATOMS: atom_id res chain seq x y z
N GLU A 1 -44.60 -8.42 -33.47
CA GLU A 1 -44.38 -7.43 -34.55
C GLU A 1 -43.80 -6.09 -34.07
N TRP A 2 -43.87 -5.70 -32.79
CA TRP A 2 -43.28 -4.44 -32.28
C TRP A 2 -41.84 -4.53 -31.73
N ILE A 3 -41.25 -5.73 -31.67
CA ILE A 3 -39.89 -5.93 -31.14
C ILE A 3 -38.81 -5.67 -32.23
N ASN A 4 -39.19 -5.66 -33.51
CA ASN A 4 -38.25 -5.46 -34.63
C ASN A 4 -38.31 -4.06 -35.26
N SER A 5 -39.22 -3.20 -34.82
CA SER A 5 -39.18 -1.79 -35.20
C SER A 5 -38.30 -1.11 -34.17
N ASP A 6 -37.01 -0.96 -34.43
CA ASP A 6 -36.14 -0.08 -33.64
C ASP A 6 -36.51 1.37 -33.97
N PRO A 7 -37.51 1.98 -33.29
CA PRO A 7 -38.10 3.23 -33.74
C PRO A 7 -37.20 4.41 -33.37
N LEU A 8 -36.18 4.15 -32.55
CA LEU A 8 -35.26 5.12 -31.98
C LEU A 8 -33.87 5.00 -32.63
N GLY A 9 -33.62 4.02 -33.49
CA GLY A 9 -32.33 3.78 -34.15
C GLY A 9 -31.24 3.32 -33.17
N VAL A 10 -31.61 2.75 -32.02
CA VAL A 10 -30.66 2.33 -30.98
C VAL A 10 -29.81 1.14 -31.45
N ILE A 11 -30.40 0.23 -32.22
CA ILE A 11 -29.70 -0.90 -32.83
C ILE A 11 -28.71 -0.40 -33.88
N ASP A 12 -29.11 0.59 -34.69
CA ASP A 12 -28.21 1.18 -35.69
C ASP A 12 -27.01 1.88 -35.03
N ILE A 13 -27.23 2.61 -33.93
CA ILE A 13 -26.16 3.23 -33.15
C ILE A 13 -25.25 2.17 -32.52
N LEU A 14 -25.82 1.13 -31.89
CA LEU A 14 -25.05 0.07 -31.27
C LEU A 14 -24.20 -0.67 -32.32
N ASN A 15 -24.77 -1.01 -33.46
CA ASN A 15 -24.03 -1.66 -34.55
C ASN A 15 -22.88 -0.78 -35.05
N ALA A 16 -23.10 0.53 -35.19
CA ALA A 16 -22.04 1.47 -35.58
C ALA A 16 -20.95 1.60 -34.51
N LEU A 17 -21.30 1.54 -33.22
CA LEU A 17 -20.32 1.53 -32.14
C LEU A 17 -19.50 0.23 -32.13
N LEU A 18 -20.12 -0.92 -32.43
CA LEU A 18 -19.44 -2.21 -32.52
C LEU A 18 -18.48 -2.33 -33.73
N GLU A 19 -18.49 -1.37 -34.67
CA GLU A 19 -17.45 -1.25 -35.70
C GLU A 19 -16.14 -0.64 -35.16
N ASN A 20 -16.16 -0.03 -33.97
CA ASN A 20 -14.98 0.50 -33.30
C ASN A 20 -14.37 -0.57 -32.38
N GLU A 21 -13.12 -0.95 -32.63
CA GLU A 21 -12.45 -2.05 -31.92
C GLU A 21 -12.32 -1.80 -30.41
N GLU A 22 -12.01 -0.57 -29.99
CA GLU A 22 -11.92 -0.18 -28.57
C GLU A 22 -13.27 -0.30 -27.86
N PHE A 23 -14.35 0.18 -28.49
CA PHE A 23 -15.70 0.03 -27.95
C PHE A 23 -16.12 -1.43 -27.88
N THR A 24 -15.82 -2.23 -28.90
CA THR A 24 -16.13 -3.66 -28.94
C THR A 24 -15.39 -4.40 -27.84
N GLN A 25 -14.10 -4.12 -27.64
CA GLN A 25 -13.30 -4.63 -26.54
C GLN A 25 -13.97 -4.30 -25.20
N TYR A 26 -14.22 -3.01 -24.94
CA TYR A 26 -14.86 -2.56 -23.70
C TYR A 26 -16.24 -3.19 -23.48
N TYR A 27 -17.07 -3.26 -24.54
CA TYR A 27 -18.43 -3.78 -24.44
C TYR A 27 -18.44 -5.28 -24.08
N TYR A 28 -17.55 -6.07 -24.68
CA TYR A 28 -17.45 -7.51 -24.37
C TYR A 28 -16.86 -7.74 -22.99
N THR A 29 -15.74 -7.09 -22.66
CA THR A 29 -15.06 -7.30 -21.37
C THR A 29 -15.86 -6.74 -20.21
N ARG A 30 -16.55 -5.60 -20.36
CA ARG A 30 -17.45 -5.07 -19.32
C ARG A 30 -18.57 -6.05 -18.96
N TYR A 31 -19.06 -6.81 -19.94
CA TYR A 31 -20.07 -7.82 -19.67
C TYR A 31 -19.51 -9.00 -18.87
N MET A 32 -18.27 -9.42 -19.17
CA MET A 32 -17.55 -10.45 -18.41
C MET A 32 -17.22 -9.97 -16.99
N ASP A 33 -16.78 -8.72 -16.83
CA ASP A 33 -16.52 -8.09 -15.53
C ASP A 33 -17.78 -8.11 -14.65
N LEU A 34 -18.95 -7.79 -15.22
CA LEU A 34 -20.23 -7.83 -14.51
C LEU A 34 -20.62 -9.27 -14.12
N LEU A 35 -20.32 -10.27 -14.96
CA LEU A 35 -20.57 -11.68 -14.63
C LEU A 35 -19.70 -12.19 -13.48
N ASN A 36 -18.51 -11.62 -13.30
CA ASN A 36 -17.62 -11.94 -12.19
C ASN A 36 -17.80 -11.02 -10.97
N THR A 37 -18.76 -10.08 -11.00
CA THR A 37 -19.00 -9.14 -9.90
C THR A 37 -20.51 -8.98 -9.65
N ALA A 38 -21.15 -7.97 -10.24
CA ALA A 38 -22.52 -7.58 -9.93
C ALA A 38 -23.59 -8.62 -10.30
N PHE A 39 -23.28 -9.59 -11.17
CA PHE A 39 -24.21 -10.62 -11.62
C PHE A 39 -23.87 -12.02 -11.10
N ILE A 40 -23.09 -12.12 -10.02
CA ILE A 40 -22.92 -13.36 -9.26
C ILE A 40 -24.30 -13.82 -8.74
N GLU A 41 -24.58 -15.13 -8.83
CA GLU A 41 -25.89 -15.70 -8.50
C GLU A 41 -26.32 -15.34 -7.08
N ASP A 42 -25.44 -15.67 -6.12
CA ASP A 42 -25.72 -15.55 -4.70
C ASP A 42 -26.00 -14.09 -4.32
N ASP A 43 -25.19 -13.15 -4.81
CA ASP A 43 -25.37 -11.70 -4.58
C ASP A 43 -26.70 -11.19 -5.16
N MET A 44 -27.04 -11.62 -6.38
CA MET A 44 -28.28 -11.22 -7.04
C MET A 44 -29.52 -11.81 -6.35
N ILE A 45 -29.43 -13.06 -5.89
CA ILE A 45 -30.50 -13.71 -5.13
C ILE A 45 -30.65 -13.05 -3.76
N GLU A 46 -29.55 -12.76 -3.05
CA GLU A 46 -29.57 -12.06 -1.76
C GLU A 46 -30.21 -10.68 -1.89
N LEU A 47 -29.83 -9.90 -2.91
CA LEU A 47 -30.43 -8.61 -3.20
C LEU A 47 -31.94 -8.73 -3.44
N LEU A 48 -32.36 -9.71 -4.25
CA LEU A 48 -33.77 -9.95 -4.53
C LEU A 48 -34.54 -10.36 -3.27
N GLU A 49 -33.95 -11.17 -2.41
CA GLU A 49 -34.54 -11.58 -1.13
C GLU A 49 -34.66 -10.41 -0.16
N GLY A 50 -33.69 -9.50 -0.12
CA GLY A 50 -33.79 -8.23 0.60
C GLY A 50 -34.98 -7.39 0.14
N ILE A 51 -35.16 -7.26 -1.18
CA ILE A 51 -36.31 -6.56 -1.78
C ILE A 51 -37.62 -7.27 -1.42
N GLU A 52 -37.68 -8.60 -1.59
CA GLU A 52 -38.86 -9.41 -1.25
C GLU A 52 -39.27 -9.19 0.22
N ASN A 53 -38.31 -9.30 1.13
CA ASN A 53 -38.53 -9.16 2.57
C ASN A 53 -39.01 -7.76 2.97
N SER A 54 -38.53 -6.72 2.27
CA SER A 54 -38.97 -5.34 2.52
C SER A 54 -40.43 -5.10 2.12
N ILE A 55 -40.92 -5.80 1.09
CA ILE A 55 -42.26 -5.60 0.52
C ILE A 55 -43.28 -6.57 1.15
N ALA A 56 -42.84 -7.77 1.55
CA ALA A 56 -43.70 -8.87 2.02
C ALA A 56 -44.74 -8.46 3.09
N PRO A 57 -44.43 -7.64 4.11
CA PRO A 57 -45.38 -7.27 5.15
C PRO A 57 -46.57 -6.45 4.66
N ASP A 58 -46.39 -5.66 3.59
CA ASP A 58 -47.42 -4.76 3.05
C ASP A 58 -48.30 -5.43 1.99
N MET A 59 -47.84 -6.54 1.41
CA MET A 59 -48.55 -7.24 0.35
C MET A 59 -49.98 -7.67 0.72
N PRO A 60 -50.29 -8.16 1.93
CA PRO A 60 -51.68 -8.48 2.30
C PRO A 60 -52.62 -7.28 2.19
N GLN A 61 -52.16 -6.08 2.58
CA GLN A 61 -52.96 -4.85 2.48
C GLN A 61 -53.10 -4.40 1.03
N HIS A 62 -52.01 -4.48 0.24
CA HIS A 62 -52.03 -4.19 -1.18
C HIS A 62 -53.06 -5.07 -1.91
N ILE A 63 -53.04 -6.37 -1.65
CA ILE A 63 -53.97 -7.35 -2.26
C ILE A 63 -55.42 -7.03 -1.89
N ASN A 64 -55.69 -6.69 -0.62
CA ASN A 64 -57.03 -6.31 -0.19
C ASN A 64 -57.56 -5.04 -0.90
N ARG A 65 -56.66 -4.12 -1.26
CA ARG A 65 -57.03 -2.85 -1.89
C ARG A 65 -57.16 -2.95 -3.42
N TRP A 66 -56.25 -3.65 -4.07
CA TRP A 66 -56.07 -3.62 -5.52
C TRP A 66 -56.36 -4.97 -6.21
N GLY A 67 -56.58 -6.05 -5.44
CA GLY A 67 -56.78 -7.40 -5.96
C GLY A 67 -55.47 -8.21 -6.09
N GLY A 68 -55.57 -9.42 -6.66
CA GLY A 68 -54.46 -10.37 -6.79
C GLY A 68 -54.40 -11.42 -5.66
N SER A 69 -53.29 -12.13 -5.53
CA SER A 69 -53.09 -13.11 -4.46
C SER A 69 -51.62 -13.21 -4.02
N MET A 70 -51.40 -13.62 -2.76
CA MET A 70 -50.05 -13.91 -2.25
C MET A 70 -49.37 -15.02 -3.04
N PHE A 71 -50.14 -15.99 -3.55
CA PHE A 71 -49.62 -17.06 -4.39
C PHE A 71 -49.08 -16.53 -5.73
N GLU A 72 -49.84 -15.66 -6.40
CA GLU A 72 -49.43 -15.05 -7.66
C GLU A 72 -48.19 -14.16 -7.48
N TRP A 73 -48.16 -13.34 -6.42
CA TRP A 73 -46.98 -12.53 -6.10
C TRP A 73 -45.73 -13.39 -5.88
N ARG A 74 -45.80 -14.39 -5.00
CA ARG A 74 -44.68 -15.33 -4.76
C ARG A 74 -44.28 -16.09 -6.01
N SER A 75 -45.24 -16.48 -6.85
CA SER A 75 -44.95 -17.14 -8.13
C SER A 75 -44.20 -16.21 -9.09
N ASN A 76 -44.50 -14.92 -9.09
CA ASN A 76 -43.74 -13.95 -9.90
C ASN A 76 -42.35 -13.69 -9.34
N VAL A 77 -42.17 -13.61 -8.01
CA VAL A 77 -40.83 -13.54 -7.39
C VAL A 77 -40.00 -14.77 -7.77
N ALA A 78 -40.59 -15.97 -7.68
CA ALA A 78 -39.93 -17.21 -8.08
C ALA A 78 -39.49 -17.21 -9.56
N LYS A 79 -40.25 -16.58 -10.46
CA LYS A 79 -39.82 -16.42 -11.87
C LYS A 79 -38.57 -15.54 -12.00
N ILE A 80 -38.43 -14.51 -11.16
CA ILE A 80 -37.23 -13.65 -11.17
C ILE A 80 -36.04 -14.44 -10.64
N LYS A 81 -36.21 -15.20 -9.54
CA LYS A 81 -35.17 -16.11 -9.03
C LYS A 81 -34.71 -17.11 -10.09
N ASN A 82 -35.65 -17.81 -10.74
CA ASN A 82 -35.32 -18.74 -11.82
C ASN A 82 -34.61 -18.04 -12.99
N PHE A 83 -35.02 -16.81 -13.34
CA PHE A 83 -34.33 -16.05 -14.39
C PHE A 83 -32.88 -15.74 -14.03
N ILE A 84 -32.59 -15.41 -12.77
CA ILE A 84 -31.21 -15.17 -12.30
C ILE A 84 -30.39 -16.46 -12.45
N SER A 85 -30.87 -17.57 -11.92
CA SER A 85 -30.17 -18.87 -12.00
C SER A 85 -29.97 -19.34 -13.44
N ASP A 86 -31.04 -19.33 -14.26
CA ASP A 86 -30.99 -19.78 -15.65
C ASP A 86 -29.98 -18.94 -16.47
N ARG A 87 -29.87 -17.64 -16.18
CA ARG A 87 -29.05 -16.72 -16.97
C ARG A 87 -27.55 -17.04 -16.88
N ILE A 88 -27.09 -17.58 -15.75
CA ILE A 88 -25.68 -17.90 -15.52
C ILE A 88 -25.25 -19.11 -16.35
N ASP A 89 -26.15 -20.06 -16.58
CA ASP A 89 -25.90 -21.20 -17.45
C ASP A 89 -25.90 -20.82 -18.94
N TYR A 90 -26.79 -19.92 -19.35
CA TYR A 90 -26.95 -19.59 -20.77
C TYR A 90 -25.98 -18.54 -21.30
N LEU A 91 -25.56 -17.59 -20.46
CA LEU A 91 -24.79 -16.44 -20.94
C LEU A 91 -23.36 -16.76 -21.41
N PRO A 92 -22.55 -17.58 -20.72
CA PRO A 92 -21.19 -17.87 -21.16
C PRO A 92 -21.18 -18.48 -22.58
N GLU A 93 -22.03 -19.48 -22.83
CA GLU A 93 -22.18 -20.07 -24.17
C GLU A 93 -22.80 -19.08 -25.17
N GLY A 94 -23.71 -18.22 -24.70
CA GLY A 94 -24.28 -17.13 -25.48
C GLY A 94 -23.21 -16.17 -25.98
N LEU A 95 -22.26 -15.76 -25.13
CA LEU A 95 -21.14 -14.88 -25.50
C LEU A 95 -20.29 -15.49 -26.61
N ASN A 96 -19.92 -16.77 -26.47
CA ASN A 96 -19.17 -17.49 -27.50
C ASN A 96 -19.91 -17.47 -28.85
N SER A 97 -21.19 -17.85 -28.84
CA SER A 97 -21.97 -17.96 -30.09
C SER A 97 -22.31 -16.62 -30.74
N CYS A 98 -22.53 -15.57 -29.95
CA CYS A 98 -22.93 -14.25 -30.45
C CYS A 98 -21.74 -13.44 -30.95
N TYR A 99 -20.56 -13.61 -30.35
CA TYR A 99 -19.41 -12.73 -30.55
C TYR A 99 -18.14 -13.43 -31.04
N ASP A 100 -18.23 -14.72 -31.40
CA ASP A 100 -17.10 -15.55 -31.88
C ASP A 100 -15.95 -15.64 -30.85
N LEU A 101 -16.34 -15.76 -29.58
CA LEU A 101 -15.43 -15.90 -28.44
C LEU A 101 -15.19 -17.37 -28.09
N SER A 102 -14.16 -17.63 -27.27
CA SER A 102 -13.85 -18.96 -26.74
C SER A 102 -13.76 -18.98 -25.21
N GLY A 103 -13.90 -20.15 -24.59
CA GLY A 103 -13.88 -20.30 -23.12
C GLY A 103 -15.26 -20.67 -22.55
N PRO A 104 -15.53 -20.41 -21.26
CA PRO A 104 -14.74 -19.57 -20.37
C PRO A 104 -13.42 -20.21 -19.93
N TYR A 105 -12.47 -19.35 -19.61
CA TYR A 105 -11.18 -19.66 -19.01
C TYR A 105 -11.12 -19.01 -17.63
N ASN A 106 -10.63 -19.76 -16.65
CA ASN A 106 -10.48 -19.24 -15.31
C ASN A 106 -9.18 -18.45 -15.20
N ILE A 107 -9.28 -17.21 -14.76
CA ILE A 107 -8.14 -16.31 -14.53
C ILE A 107 -8.02 -16.10 -13.05
N THR A 108 -6.83 -16.33 -12.53
CA THR A 108 -6.44 -15.95 -11.18
C THR A 108 -5.54 -14.72 -11.27
N LEU A 109 -5.84 -13.70 -10.47
CA LEU A 109 -5.04 -12.49 -10.31
C LEU A 109 -4.48 -12.49 -8.91
N GLU A 110 -3.19 -12.20 -8.77
CA GLU A 110 -2.51 -12.13 -7.48
C GLU A 110 -1.38 -11.09 -7.51
N VAL A 111 -0.92 -10.68 -6.33
CA VAL A 111 0.16 -9.72 -6.18
C VAL A 111 1.25 -10.29 -5.27
N GLU A 112 2.49 -9.92 -5.53
CA GLU A 112 3.66 -10.32 -4.74
C GLU A 112 4.53 -9.09 -4.46
N PRO A 113 4.90 -8.80 -3.20
CA PRO A 113 4.42 -9.47 -1.98
C PRO A 113 2.89 -9.35 -1.78
N ILE A 114 2.32 -10.25 -0.98
CA ILE A 114 0.90 -10.14 -0.58
C ILE A 114 0.60 -8.73 -0.04
N ASN A 115 -0.57 -8.19 -0.39
CA ASN A 115 -1.04 -6.85 -0.02
C ASN A 115 -0.23 -5.67 -0.62
N THR A 116 0.60 -5.91 -1.62
CA THR A 116 1.30 -4.85 -2.36
C THR A 116 0.65 -4.60 -3.72
N GLY A 117 0.54 -3.33 -4.10
CA GLY A 117 -0.05 -2.92 -5.37
C GLY A 117 -1.49 -3.42 -5.58
N GLN A 118 -1.99 -3.20 -6.79
CA GLN A 118 -3.29 -3.66 -7.26
C GLN A 118 -3.23 -3.98 -8.76
N ILE A 119 -4.14 -4.81 -9.24
CA ILE A 119 -4.28 -5.13 -10.64
C ILE A 119 -5.59 -4.52 -11.12
N ALA A 120 -5.49 -3.62 -12.09
CA ALA A 120 -6.60 -3.24 -12.93
C ALA A 120 -6.75 -4.27 -14.05
N PHE A 121 -7.90 -4.95 -14.10
CA PHE A 121 -8.24 -5.94 -15.10
C PHE A 121 -9.51 -5.51 -15.83
N ASN A 122 -9.38 -5.13 -17.09
CA ASN A 122 -10.43 -4.48 -17.89
C ASN A 122 -11.00 -3.24 -17.18
N SER A 123 -12.26 -3.29 -16.75
CA SER A 123 -12.90 -2.20 -16.01
C SER A 123 -12.94 -2.43 -14.49
N LEU A 124 -12.29 -3.49 -14.01
CA LEU A 124 -12.16 -3.80 -12.59
C LEU A 124 -10.82 -3.30 -12.06
N THR A 125 -10.82 -2.81 -10.83
CA THR A 125 -9.62 -2.70 -10.00
C THR A 125 -9.84 -3.63 -8.82
N ILE A 126 -9.02 -4.67 -8.73
CA ILE A 126 -9.18 -5.68 -7.68
C ILE A 126 -8.65 -5.11 -6.36
N LYS A 127 -9.45 -5.22 -5.31
CA LYS A 127 -9.08 -4.70 -3.99
C LYS A 127 -8.02 -5.60 -3.37
N SER A 128 -7.17 -5.03 -2.53
CA SER A 128 -6.07 -5.75 -1.88
C SER A 128 -6.55 -6.98 -1.09
N ASP A 129 -7.68 -6.87 -0.39
CA ASP A 129 -8.27 -7.98 0.38
C ASP A 129 -8.90 -9.09 -0.47
N ASP A 130 -9.07 -8.85 -1.78
CA ASP A 130 -9.71 -9.80 -2.69
C ASP A 130 -8.69 -10.75 -3.35
N TYR A 131 -7.37 -10.56 -3.12
CA TYR A 131 -6.34 -11.45 -3.67
C TYR A 131 -6.16 -12.75 -2.87
N PRO A 132 -5.89 -13.89 -3.53
CA PRO A 132 -5.96 -14.08 -4.98
C PRO A 132 -7.40 -13.99 -5.47
N TRP A 133 -7.64 -13.15 -6.48
CA TRP A 133 -8.96 -12.96 -7.07
C TRP A 133 -9.12 -13.90 -8.26
N SER A 134 -10.32 -14.43 -8.48
CA SER A 134 -10.57 -15.33 -9.61
C SER A 134 -11.84 -14.98 -10.37
N GLY A 135 -11.77 -15.07 -11.68
CA GLY A 135 -12.91 -14.84 -12.57
C GLY A 135 -12.90 -15.76 -13.80
N ASN A 136 -14.04 -15.88 -14.46
CA ASN A 136 -14.20 -16.59 -15.73
C ASN A 136 -14.29 -15.58 -16.87
N TYR A 137 -13.34 -15.64 -17.80
CA TYR A 137 -13.23 -14.75 -18.96
C TYR A 137 -13.18 -15.52 -20.26
N HIS A 138 -13.41 -14.84 -21.38
CA HIS A 138 -13.46 -15.46 -22.69
C HIS A 138 -12.32 -14.95 -23.59
N GLY A 139 -11.78 -15.85 -24.40
CA GLY A 139 -10.80 -15.57 -25.44
C GLY A 139 -11.42 -15.01 -26.72
N GLY A 140 -10.57 -14.62 -27.67
CA GLY A 140 -10.99 -13.99 -28.93
C GLY A 140 -11.17 -12.47 -28.84
N ILE A 141 -10.91 -11.88 -27.68
CA ILE A 141 -10.86 -10.43 -27.45
C ILE A 141 -9.72 -10.10 -26.48
N ASP A 142 -9.14 -8.91 -26.60
CA ASP A 142 -8.05 -8.48 -25.73
C ASP A 142 -8.56 -8.19 -24.31
N MET A 143 -7.94 -8.82 -23.33
CA MET A 143 -8.03 -8.43 -21.92
C MET A 143 -6.99 -7.33 -21.66
N LEU A 144 -7.40 -6.26 -20.99
CA LEU A 144 -6.51 -5.19 -20.58
C LEU A 144 -6.05 -5.47 -19.15
N VAL A 145 -4.74 -5.45 -18.93
CA VAL A 145 -4.15 -5.64 -17.60
C VAL A 145 -3.22 -4.47 -17.32
N GLU A 146 -3.34 -3.88 -16.15
CA GLU A 146 -2.56 -2.74 -15.72
C GLU A 146 -2.24 -2.84 -14.22
N ALA A 147 -1.03 -2.44 -13.86
CA ALA A 147 -0.56 -2.28 -12.51
C ALA A 147 -1.17 -1.00 -11.94
N ALA A 148 -1.74 -1.09 -10.76
CA ALA A 148 -2.46 -0.02 -10.09
C ALA A 148 -2.06 0.05 -8.60
N GLY A 149 -2.54 1.08 -7.91
CA GLY A 149 -2.17 1.35 -6.53
C GLY A 149 -0.89 2.19 -6.42
N ASP A 150 -0.43 2.40 -5.18
CA ASP A 150 0.65 3.34 -4.85
C ASP A 150 2.03 2.67 -4.73
N TYR A 151 2.13 1.38 -5.07
CA TYR A 151 3.37 0.61 -5.00
C TYR A 151 4.15 0.69 -6.32
N VAL A 152 5.48 0.63 -6.22
CA VAL A 152 6.35 0.57 -7.40
C VAL A 152 6.20 -0.80 -8.07
N PHE A 153 5.58 -0.81 -9.23
CA PHE A 153 5.48 -2.01 -10.07
C PHE A 153 6.87 -2.42 -10.57
N ASP A 154 7.22 -3.69 -10.41
CA ASP A 154 8.47 -4.26 -10.91
C ASP A 154 8.24 -5.03 -12.22
N HIS A 155 7.48 -6.12 -12.19
CA HIS A 155 7.18 -6.92 -13.38
C HIS A 155 5.95 -7.82 -13.24
N TRP A 156 5.50 -8.39 -14.36
CA TRP A 156 4.45 -9.42 -14.41
C TRP A 156 5.03 -10.83 -14.48
N GLU A 157 4.47 -11.75 -13.70
CA GLU A 157 4.65 -13.20 -13.86
C GLU A 157 3.35 -13.82 -14.39
N ILE A 158 3.44 -14.60 -15.48
CA ILE A 158 2.28 -15.20 -16.14
C ILE A 158 2.58 -16.66 -16.47
N ASP A 159 1.68 -17.57 -16.13
CA ASP A 159 1.92 -19.02 -16.21
C ASP A 159 1.78 -19.58 -17.63
N ASN A 160 0.77 -19.15 -18.38
CA ASN A 160 0.30 -19.86 -19.57
C ASN A 160 0.23 -19.04 -20.87
N HIS A 161 0.35 -17.71 -20.79
CA HIS A 161 0.41 -16.83 -21.95
C HIS A 161 1.72 -16.04 -22.00
N ASP A 162 2.25 -15.86 -23.19
CA ASP A 162 3.41 -15.00 -23.42
C ASP A 162 2.97 -13.54 -23.56
N ILE A 163 3.69 -12.64 -22.89
CA ILE A 163 3.57 -11.19 -23.08
C ILE A 163 4.85 -10.63 -23.68
N SER A 164 4.72 -9.51 -24.39
CA SER A 164 5.84 -8.94 -25.14
C SER A 164 6.94 -8.36 -24.24
N ASP A 165 6.55 -7.78 -23.10
CA ASP A 165 7.44 -7.16 -22.14
C ASP A 165 6.82 -7.22 -20.73
N PRO A 166 7.34 -8.06 -19.82
CA PRO A 166 6.80 -8.18 -18.46
C PRO A 166 7.08 -6.97 -17.58
N TYR A 167 7.97 -6.05 -17.96
CA TYR A 167 8.32 -4.86 -17.18
C TYR A 167 7.45 -3.64 -17.52
N MET A 168 6.55 -3.77 -18.50
CA MET A 168 5.59 -2.72 -18.80
C MET A 168 4.44 -2.76 -17.79
N PRO A 169 4.06 -1.63 -17.17
CA PRO A 169 3.01 -1.60 -16.15
C PRO A 169 1.62 -1.92 -16.73
N SER A 170 1.46 -1.91 -18.04
CA SER A 170 0.24 -2.37 -18.69
C SER A 170 0.52 -3.16 -19.96
N PHE A 171 -0.34 -4.11 -20.23
CA PHE A 171 -0.29 -4.95 -21.42
C PHE A 171 -1.68 -5.45 -21.80
N THR A 172 -1.77 -6.01 -23.00
CA THR A 172 -2.97 -6.69 -23.48
C THR A 172 -2.66 -8.16 -23.73
N LEU A 173 -3.60 -9.03 -23.39
CA LEU A 173 -3.47 -10.46 -23.66
C LEU A 173 -4.77 -11.02 -24.25
N MET A 174 -4.65 -11.95 -25.19
CA MET A 174 -5.80 -12.66 -25.74
C MET A 174 -5.81 -14.09 -25.18
N LEU A 175 -6.87 -14.41 -24.43
CA LEU A 175 -6.97 -15.69 -23.75
C LEU A 175 -7.17 -16.86 -24.71
N SER A 176 -6.48 -17.97 -24.43
CA SER A 176 -6.62 -19.25 -25.13
C SER A 176 -6.80 -20.44 -24.19
N GLN A 177 -6.52 -20.23 -22.90
CA GLN A 177 -6.63 -21.18 -21.80
C GLN A 177 -6.75 -20.42 -20.46
N SER A 178 -7.00 -21.14 -19.37
CA SER A 178 -6.94 -20.57 -18.01
C SER A 178 -5.52 -20.08 -17.71
N ASP A 179 -5.39 -19.08 -16.83
CA ASP A 179 -4.08 -18.54 -16.47
C ASP A 179 -4.02 -17.96 -15.06
N ASN A 180 -2.81 -17.82 -14.56
CA ASN A 180 -2.49 -17.03 -13.39
C ASN A 180 -1.65 -15.82 -13.83
N ILE A 181 -2.06 -14.64 -13.39
CA ILE A 181 -1.39 -13.36 -13.67
C ILE A 181 -1.03 -12.74 -12.33
N ARG A 182 0.27 -12.65 -12.07
CA ARG A 182 0.82 -12.11 -10.85
C ARG A 182 1.54 -10.79 -11.13
N GLY A 183 1.12 -9.73 -10.44
CA GLY A 183 1.84 -8.46 -10.43
C GLY A 183 2.88 -8.46 -9.31
N VAL A 184 4.15 -8.35 -9.68
CA VAL A 184 5.25 -8.22 -8.73
C VAL A 184 5.54 -6.74 -8.51
N TYR A 185 5.52 -6.32 -7.25
CA TYR A 185 5.81 -4.97 -6.81
C TYR A 185 7.07 -4.99 -5.96
N SER A 186 7.81 -3.88 -5.97
CA SER A 186 8.96 -3.72 -5.07
C SER A 186 8.49 -3.88 -3.62
N SER A 187 9.21 -4.70 -2.85
CA SER A 187 9.06 -4.75 -1.39
C SER A 187 9.59 -3.48 -0.72
N GLU A 188 10.30 -2.63 -1.46
CA GLU A 188 10.46 -1.24 -1.08
C GLU A 188 9.09 -0.58 -1.24
N ILE A 189 8.28 -0.76 -0.19
CA ILE A 189 7.44 0.32 0.30
C ILE A 189 8.38 1.52 0.23
N THR A 190 8.14 2.51 -0.62
CA THR A 190 8.60 3.86 -0.24
C THR A 190 7.83 4.12 1.04
N PRO A 191 8.43 3.94 2.22
CA PRO A 191 7.64 3.84 3.43
C PRO A 191 6.99 5.19 3.58
N GLY A 192 5.67 5.23 3.49
CA GLY A 192 4.98 6.51 3.60
C GLY A 192 5.20 7.07 5.00
N ILE A 193 5.14 6.18 5.99
CA ILE A 193 5.28 6.49 7.41
C ILE A 193 6.21 5.44 8.01
N VAL A 194 7.32 5.88 8.59
CA VAL A 194 8.30 5.03 9.27
C VAL A 194 8.27 5.25 10.78
N ILE A 195 8.60 4.22 11.54
CA ILE A 195 8.97 4.29 12.95
C ILE A 195 10.39 4.87 13.00
N ASN A 196 10.49 6.12 13.47
CA ASN A 196 11.69 6.95 13.37
C ASN A 196 12.53 6.95 14.65
N GLU A 197 11.86 6.91 15.81
CA GLU A 197 12.52 6.97 17.11
C GLU A 197 11.69 6.22 18.17
N ILE A 198 12.36 5.51 19.09
CA ILE A 198 11.74 4.70 20.14
C ILE A 198 12.39 5.01 21.49
N ASN A 199 11.59 5.44 22.46
CA ASN A 199 11.95 5.49 23.88
C ASN A 199 11.24 4.37 24.62
N TYR A 200 11.95 3.27 24.87
CA TYR A 200 11.41 2.10 25.56
C TYR A 200 11.89 1.96 27.01
N ASN A 201 12.97 2.65 27.39
CA ASN A 201 13.46 2.66 28.77
C ASN A 201 14.20 3.96 29.11
N SER A 202 13.50 4.88 29.79
CA SER A 202 14.07 6.17 30.18
C SER A 202 15.04 6.07 31.38
N SER A 203 15.84 7.10 31.60
CA SER A 203 16.64 7.22 32.82
C SER A 203 15.78 7.55 34.06
N ASP A 204 16.21 7.09 35.25
CA ASP A 204 15.54 7.40 36.54
C ASP A 204 15.37 8.92 36.81
N ASP A 205 16.27 9.75 36.30
CA ASP A 205 16.31 11.20 36.54
C ASP A 205 15.54 12.01 35.47
N PHE A 206 15.17 11.40 34.34
CA PHE A 206 14.44 12.00 33.23
C PHE A 206 13.59 10.91 32.56
N ASP A 207 12.34 10.81 32.97
CA ASP A 207 11.42 9.77 32.53
C ASP A 207 10.11 10.35 31.97
N PRO A 208 10.01 10.52 30.64
CA PRO A 208 8.79 10.95 29.95
C PRO A 208 7.77 9.82 29.76
N GLU A 209 8.02 8.62 30.30
CA GLU A 209 7.39 7.34 29.95
C GLU A 209 7.63 6.94 28.48
N ASP A 210 7.14 5.76 28.10
CA ASP A 210 7.39 5.19 26.77
C ASP A 210 6.76 6.04 25.65
N TRP A 211 7.46 6.16 24.53
CA TRP A 211 6.93 6.81 23.34
C TRP A 211 7.59 6.30 22.06
N VAL A 212 6.86 6.45 20.95
CA VAL A 212 7.30 6.10 19.60
C VAL A 212 7.07 7.30 18.71
N GLU A 213 8.03 7.63 17.86
CA GLU A 213 7.88 8.65 16.84
C GLU A 213 7.65 8.05 15.45
N LEU A 214 6.74 8.66 14.71
CA LEU A 214 6.51 8.40 13.30
C LEU A 214 7.03 9.55 12.45
N TYR A 215 7.64 9.23 11.32
CA TYR A 215 8.07 10.21 10.31
C TYR A 215 7.43 9.91 8.95
N ASN A 216 6.95 10.94 8.25
CA ASN A 216 6.48 10.80 6.87
C ASN A 216 7.63 11.07 5.89
N SER A 217 8.27 10.00 5.39
CA SER A 217 9.37 10.10 4.42
C SER A 217 8.91 10.20 2.95
N SER A 218 7.60 10.26 2.69
CA SER A 218 7.08 10.49 1.34
C SER A 218 7.07 11.98 0.95
N GLU A 219 6.93 12.25 -0.35
CA GLU A 219 6.81 13.62 -0.89
C GLU A 219 5.40 14.23 -0.72
N SER A 220 4.44 13.53 -0.09
CA SER A 220 3.04 13.95 0.00
C SER A 220 2.45 13.75 1.41
N PRO A 221 1.43 14.53 1.79
CA PRO A 221 0.74 14.31 3.06
C PRO A 221 -0.02 12.98 3.06
N ILE A 222 0.08 12.22 4.16
CA ILE A 222 -0.58 10.92 4.34
C ILE A 222 -1.62 11.03 5.46
N SER A 223 -2.82 10.52 5.19
CA SER A 223 -3.89 10.43 6.19
C SER A 223 -3.74 9.16 7.02
N ILE A 224 -3.23 9.29 8.24
CA ILE A 224 -2.99 8.19 9.19
C ILE A 224 -4.11 8.05 10.23
N GLY A 225 -5.24 8.73 10.04
CA GLY A 225 -6.39 8.57 10.92
C GLY A 225 -6.86 7.12 10.98
N THR A 226 -7.20 6.65 12.18
CA THR A 226 -7.62 5.27 12.50
C THR A 226 -6.57 4.18 12.33
N TRP A 227 -5.34 4.52 11.93
CA TRP A 227 -4.19 3.61 12.02
C TRP A 227 -3.95 3.18 13.46
N LYS A 228 -3.25 2.05 13.64
CA LYS A 228 -3.07 1.41 14.94
C LYS A 228 -1.60 1.17 15.24
N LEU A 229 -1.17 1.60 16.42
CA LEU A 229 0.10 1.20 17.02
C LEU A 229 -0.16 0.02 17.98
N LYS A 230 0.67 -1.01 17.91
CA LYS A 230 0.66 -2.16 18.82
C LYS A 230 2.10 -2.48 19.25
N ASP A 231 2.26 -3.05 20.43
CA ASP A 231 3.53 -3.67 20.83
C ASP A 231 3.58 -5.15 20.38
N GLU A 232 4.37 -6.04 20.99
CA GLU A 232 4.34 -7.49 20.71
C GLU A 232 2.94 -8.11 20.93
N ALA A 233 2.16 -7.62 21.91
CA ALA A 233 0.86 -8.17 22.28
C ALA A 233 -0.26 -7.67 21.36
N ASN A 234 -1.00 -8.61 20.75
CA ASN A 234 -2.07 -8.25 19.79
C ASN A 234 -3.28 -7.53 20.41
N ASP A 235 -3.47 -7.58 21.73
CA ASP A 235 -4.55 -6.90 22.45
C ASP A 235 -4.17 -5.50 22.96
N HIS A 236 -2.89 -5.12 22.85
CA HIS A 236 -2.42 -3.75 23.08
C HIS A 236 -2.60 -2.96 21.78
N VAL A 237 -3.60 -2.09 21.76
CA VAL A 237 -3.99 -1.35 20.54
C VAL A 237 -4.24 0.10 20.88
N PHE A 238 -3.45 0.98 20.28
CA PHE A 238 -3.68 2.41 20.28
C PHE A 238 -4.14 2.84 18.89
N ALA A 239 -5.32 3.46 18.78
CA ALA A 239 -5.86 3.94 17.51
C ALA A 239 -5.63 5.46 17.35
N ILE A 240 -4.97 5.85 16.27
CA ILE A 240 -4.72 7.24 15.92
C ILE A 240 -6.08 7.94 15.61
N PRO A 241 -6.32 9.17 16.10
CA PRO A 241 -7.56 9.90 15.85
C PRO A 241 -7.90 10.03 14.35
N GLU A 242 -9.19 9.85 14.00
CA GLU A 242 -9.70 9.72 12.62
C GLU A 242 -9.29 10.83 11.63
N ASN A 243 -9.03 12.05 12.11
CA ASN A 243 -8.71 13.20 11.25
C ASN A 243 -7.22 13.57 11.28
N THR A 244 -6.34 12.62 11.58
CA THR A 244 -4.90 12.85 11.65
C THR A 244 -4.30 12.73 10.24
N ILE A 245 -3.60 13.78 9.83
CA ILE A 245 -2.86 13.85 8.58
C ILE A 245 -1.43 14.25 8.95
N LEU A 246 -0.45 13.46 8.50
CA LEU A 246 0.96 13.77 8.66
C LEU A 246 1.50 14.32 7.33
N SER A 247 1.98 15.55 7.30
CA SER A 247 2.51 16.15 6.06
C SER A 247 3.83 15.50 5.66
N ALA A 248 4.23 15.65 4.39
CA ALA A 248 5.56 15.24 3.93
C ALA A 248 6.65 15.89 4.80
N GLY A 249 7.57 15.07 5.32
CA GLY A 249 8.67 15.52 6.18
C GLY A 249 8.26 15.91 7.62
N ASP A 250 7.00 15.74 8.02
CA ASP A 250 6.56 16.00 9.39
C ASP A 250 6.73 14.75 10.28
N PHE A 251 6.88 15.01 11.58
CA PHE A 251 7.01 14.00 12.64
C PHE A 251 5.76 13.98 13.54
N LEU A 252 5.46 12.82 14.13
CA LEU A 252 4.38 12.64 15.10
C LEU A 252 4.79 11.70 16.22
N VAL A 253 4.77 12.19 17.45
CA VAL A 253 5.05 11.37 18.64
C VAL A 253 3.78 10.73 19.18
N LEU A 254 3.83 9.44 19.46
CA LEU A 254 2.80 8.65 20.13
C LEU A 254 3.30 8.27 21.53
N CYS A 255 2.81 8.95 22.58
CA CYS A 255 3.32 8.80 23.94
C CYS A 255 2.36 8.11 24.92
N LYS A 256 2.92 7.32 25.84
CA LYS A 256 2.15 6.55 26.82
C LYS A 256 1.38 7.42 27.80
N ASP A 257 2.00 8.47 28.33
CA ASP A 257 1.39 9.42 29.25
C ASP A 257 1.65 10.86 28.79
N THR A 258 0.59 11.53 28.35
CA THR A 258 0.69 12.90 27.82
C THR A 258 1.14 13.93 28.88
N ILE A 259 0.88 13.67 30.16
CA ILE A 259 1.24 14.58 31.26
C ILE A 259 2.73 14.44 31.59
N ALA A 260 3.22 13.20 31.72
CA ALA A 260 4.64 12.92 31.97
C ALA A 260 5.50 13.45 30.82
N PHE A 261 5.12 13.12 29.58
CA PHE A 261 5.80 13.57 28.37
C PHE A 261 5.88 15.11 28.29
N THR A 262 4.74 15.81 28.42
CA THR A 262 4.71 17.29 28.37
C THR A 262 5.51 17.94 29.50
N SER A 263 5.64 17.28 30.65
CA SER A 263 6.40 17.82 31.79
C SER A 263 7.90 17.90 31.51
N LEU A 264 8.43 17.05 30.62
CA LEU A 264 9.84 16.96 30.28
C LEU A 264 10.16 17.52 28.89
N PHE A 265 9.20 17.45 27.96
CA PHE A 265 9.26 18.03 26.61
C PHE A 265 8.17 19.10 26.37
N PRO A 266 8.20 20.24 27.10
CA PRO A 266 7.12 21.24 27.04
C PRO A 266 7.03 21.99 25.70
N GLU A 267 8.07 21.91 24.86
CA GLU A 267 8.15 22.59 23.57
C GLU A 267 7.63 21.71 22.40
N VAL A 268 7.48 20.40 22.62
CA VAL A 268 6.98 19.45 21.61
C VAL A 268 5.45 19.57 21.55
N THR A 269 4.91 19.78 20.35
CA THR A 269 3.46 20.04 20.16
C THR A 269 2.76 19.07 19.22
N ASN A 270 3.55 18.31 18.46
CA ASN A 270 3.14 17.27 17.52
C ASN A 270 3.17 15.90 18.19
N PHE A 271 2.37 15.75 19.25
CA PHE A 271 2.20 14.46 19.93
C PHE A 271 0.73 14.14 20.15
N ILE A 272 0.45 12.85 20.19
CA ILE A 272 -0.82 12.25 20.61
C ILE A 272 -0.44 11.19 21.65
N GLY A 273 -1.30 10.89 22.61
CA GLY A 273 -0.91 9.90 23.59
C GLY A 273 -2.08 9.29 24.34
N ASP A 274 -1.74 8.82 25.53
CA ASP A 274 -2.50 7.86 26.32
C ASP A 274 -2.58 6.51 25.59
N LEU A 275 -1.42 5.94 25.22
CA LEU A 275 -1.31 4.64 24.52
C LEU A 275 -2.10 3.53 25.23
N GLY A 276 -2.14 3.58 26.56
CA GLY A 276 -2.83 2.58 27.38
C GLY A 276 -2.03 1.30 27.63
N PHE A 277 -0.86 1.17 26.99
CA PHE A 277 0.16 0.16 27.21
C PHE A 277 1.54 0.82 27.21
N GLY A 278 2.57 0.06 27.58
CA GLY A 278 3.97 0.49 27.55
C GLY A 278 4.82 -0.53 26.82
N LEU A 279 6.05 -0.15 26.52
CA LEU A 279 7.00 -0.97 25.78
C LEU A 279 7.90 -1.78 26.73
N GLY A 280 8.38 -2.92 26.27
CA GLY A 280 9.27 -3.80 27.01
C GLY A 280 10.67 -3.18 27.17
N GLY A 281 11.14 -3.10 28.41
CA GLY A 281 12.48 -2.56 28.74
C GLY A 281 13.65 -3.44 28.31
N GLY A 282 13.42 -4.71 27.95
CA GLY A 282 14.47 -5.63 27.50
C GLY A 282 14.39 -5.88 26.00
N SER A 283 13.29 -6.46 25.55
CA SER A 283 12.97 -6.60 24.13
C SER A 283 11.47 -6.40 23.94
N ASP A 284 11.05 -5.88 22.80
CA ASP A 284 9.64 -5.78 22.39
C ASP A 284 9.56 -5.58 20.87
N MET A 285 8.33 -5.49 20.36
CA MET A 285 8.05 -5.02 19.02
C MET A 285 7.29 -3.71 19.05
N VAL A 286 7.49 -2.86 18.05
CA VAL A 286 6.61 -1.74 17.71
C VAL A 286 6.03 -2.04 16.33
N ARG A 287 4.70 -2.08 16.21
CA ARG A 287 4.02 -2.44 14.96
C ARG A 287 2.98 -1.40 14.60
N LEU A 288 3.10 -0.85 13.40
CA LEU A 288 2.20 0.15 12.84
C LEU A 288 1.30 -0.52 11.79
N PHE A 289 -0.02 -0.40 11.97
CA PHE A 289 -1.01 -0.91 11.03
C PHE A 289 -1.87 0.23 10.47
N ASP A 290 -2.28 0.12 9.22
CA ASP A 290 -3.23 1.06 8.63
C ASP A 290 -4.67 0.85 9.15
N SER A 291 -5.62 1.60 8.57
CA SER A 291 -7.04 1.51 8.93
C SER A 291 -7.70 0.18 8.52
N TYR A 292 -7.06 -0.58 7.64
CA TYR A 292 -7.48 -1.89 7.15
C TYR A 292 -6.79 -3.06 7.89
N GLU A 293 -5.98 -2.78 8.93
CA GLU A 293 -5.17 -3.77 9.66
C GLU A 293 -4.03 -4.38 8.82
N ILE A 294 -3.56 -3.67 7.78
CA ILE A 294 -2.35 -4.02 7.05
C ILE A 294 -1.14 -3.49 7.81
N LEU A 295 -0.12 -4.33 8.00
CA LEU A 295 1.13 -3.92 8.62
C LEU A 295 1.87 -2.96 7.69
N MET A 296 2.09 -1.74 8.16
CA MET A 296 2.77 -0.67 7.42
C MET A 296 4.25 -0.60 7.75
N ASP A 297 4.59 -0.83 9.02
CA ASP A 297 5.96 -0.82 9.51
C ASP A 297 6.07 -1.60 10.83
N ASP A 298 7.22 -2.20 11.11
CA ASP A 298 7.53 -2.80 12.39
C ASP A 298 9.02 -2.80 12.75
N VAL A 299 9.28 -2.78 14.05
CA VAL A 299 10.63 -2.84 14.62
C VAL A 299 10.62 -3.82 15.79
N GLU A 300 11.42 -4.88 15.73
CA GLU A 300 11.72 -5.76 16.86
C GLU A 300 13.07 -5.35 17.46
N TYR A 301 13.07 -4.66 18.60
CA TYR A 301 14.28 -4.15 19.24
C TYR A 301 14.69 -4.99 20.45
N ASP A 302 15.95 -4.85 20.87
CA ASP A 302 16.54 -5.52 22.04
C ASP A 302 17.40 -4.54 22.86
N ASP A 303 17.75 -4.90 24.09
CA ASP A 303 18.57 -4.11 25.04
C ASP A 303 20.05 -4.50 25.03
N GLU A 304 20.45 -5.40 24.12
CA GLU A 304 21.79 -5.96 24.00
C GLU A 304 22.31 -5.87 22.55
N ASP A 305 23.63 -5.98 22.38
CA ASP A 305 24.29 -6.03 21.06
C ASP A 305 23.57 -7.04 20.11
N PRO A 306 23.26 -6.67 18.85
CA PRO A 306 23.78 -5.51 18.10
C PRO A 306 22.99 -4.20 18.26
N TRP A 307 21.95 -4.14 19.10
CA TRP A 307 21.18 -2.92 19.33
C TRP A 307 21.94 -1.94 20.24
N PRO A 308 21.72 -0.61 20.09
CA PRO A 308 22.34 0.40 20.96
C PRO A 308 21.96 0.26 22.44
N VAL A 309 22.85 -0.31 23.24
CA VAL A 309 22.63 -0.56 24.68
C VAL A 309 22.48 0.72 25.51
N GLU A 310 22.94 1.87 25.01
CA GLU A 310 22.77 3.16 25.66
C GLU A 310 21.29 3.59 25.73
N ALA A 311 20.44 3.10 24.83
CA ALA A 311 19.00 3.36 24.88
C ALA A 311 18.28 2.64 26.05
N ASP A 312 18.97 1.71 26.72
CA ASP A 312 18.44 0.99 27.88
C ASP A 312 18.68 1.74 29.19
N GLY A 313 17.79 2.69 29.52
CA GLY A 313 17.73 3.28 30.85
C GLY A 313 18.84 4.29 31.18
N THR A 314 19.67 4.67 30.21
CA THR A 314 20.69 5.73 30.40
C THR A 314 20.19 7.13 30.03
N GLY A 315 19.04 7.19 29.37
CA GLY A 315 18.37 8.43 28.93
C GLY A 315 18.27 8.55 27.41
N ALA A 316 19.20 7.94 26.67
CA ALA A 316 19.14 7.90 25.22
C ALA A 316 17.93 7.07 24.74
N THR A 317 17.58 7.28 23.48
CA THR A 317 16.49 6.62 22.74
C THR A 317 17.09 5.92 21.52
N LEU A 318 16.37 4.98 20.91
CA LEU A 318 16.74 4.41 19.63
C LEU A 318 16.29 5.34 18.52
N GLU A 319 17.21 5.89 17.75
CA GLU A 319 16.96 6.73 16.57
C GLU A 319 17.35 5.96 15.30
N LEU A 320 16.44 5.91 14.32
CA LEU A 320 16.74 5.38 13.00
C LEU A 320 17.70 6.33 12.30
N ILE A 321 18.79 5.83 11.72
CA ILE A 321 19.80 6.68 11.08
C ILE A 321 19.17 7.43 9.91
N HIS A 322 18.54 6.71 8.96
CA HIS A 322 17.91 7.37 7.83
C HIS A 322 16.56 6.72 7.50
N PRO A 323 15.50 7.51 7.22
CA PRO A 323 14.16 6.99 6.95
C PRO A 323 14.01 6.03 5.76
N SER A 324 15.02 5.93 4.90
CA SER A 324 15.04 4.99 3.77
C SER A 324 15.75 3.66 4.08
N LEU A 325 16.34 3.52 5.27
CA LEU A 325 17.06 2.32 5.66
C LEU A 325 16.11 1.24 6.19
N ASP A 326 16.54 -0.01 6.08
CA ASP A 326 15.81 -1.16 6.63
C ASP A 326 15.84 -1.11 8.16
N ASN A 327 14.75 -0.64 8.75
CA ASN A 327 14.60 -0.48 10.20
C ASN A 327 14.46 -1.81 10.95
N SER A 328 14.42 -2.95 10.26
CA SER A 328 14.51 -4.28 10.91
C SER A 328 15.95 -4.67 11.29
N LEU A 329 16.95 -3.94 10.78
CA LEU A 329 18.37 -4.19 11.05
C LEU A 329 18.89 -3.25 12.14
N ALA A 330 19.39 -3.82 13.23
CA ALA A 330 19.96 -3.06 14.36
C ALA A 330 21.10 -2.10 13.95
N GLU A 331 21.86 -2.42 12.90
CA GLU A 331 22.95 -1.57 12.38
C GLU A 331 22.47 -0.22 11.81
N ASN A 332 21.17 -0.11 11.51
CA ASN A 332 20.54 1.12 11.04
C ASN A 332 19.98 1.98 12.19
N TRP A 333 20.17 1.57 13.44
CA TRP A 333 19.74 2.29 14.64
C TRP A 333 20.93 2.79 15.45
N ILE A 334 20.79 3.98 16.02
CA ILE A 334 21.78 4.58 16.93
C ILE A 334 21.12 5.00 18.24
N ALA A 335 21.93 5.13 19.29
CA ALA A 335 21.49 5.79 20.50
C ALA A 335 21.53 7.31 20.31
N SER A 336 20.44 7.99 20.65
CA SER A 336 20.36 9.45 20.59
C SER A 336 21.29 10.15 21.58
N ILE A 337 21.58 11.42 21.31
CA ILE A 337 22.24 12.27 22.30
C ILE A 337 21.23 12.71 23.37
N GLY A 338 21.53 12.39 24.62
CA GLY A 338 20.81 12.94 25.76
C GLY A 338 19.49 12.22 26.01
N TYR A 339 18.37 12.81 25.57
CA TYR A 339 17.02 12.32 25.87
C TYR A 339 16.15 12.14 24.62
N GLY A 340 16.78 11.92 23.46
CA GLY A 340 16.09 11.83 22.17
C GLY A 340 15.76 13.16 21.51
N SER A 341 15.13 13.06 20.35
CA SER A 341 14.79 14.18 19.47
C SER A 341 13.28 14.38 19.23
N PRO A 342 12.39 14.09 20.19
CA PRO A 342 10.97 13.94 19.91
C PRO A 342 10.34 15.16 19.24
N GLY A 343 9.59 14.90 18.20
CA GLY A 343 8.89 15.83 17.36
C GLY A 343 9.75 16.52 16.30
N GLY A 344 10.99 16.06 16.07
CA GLY A 344 11.95 16.70 15.16
C GLY A 344 12.92 15.71 14.51
N GLU A 345 13.92 16.23 13.80
CA GLU A 345 14.96 15.42 13.17
C GLU A 345 15.89 14.76 14.20
N ASN A 346 16.20 13.48 13.97
CA ASN A 346 17.11 12.67 14.79
C ASN A 346 18.45 13.38 15.01
N LEU A 347 18.92 13.37 16.26
CA LEU A 347 20.14 14.04 16.68
C LEU A 347 21.31 13.09 16.53
N MET A 348 21.73 12.86 15.28
CA MET A 348 22.92 12.05 14.99
C MET A 348 24.17 12.58 15.70
N ASP A 349 24.80 11.74 16.51
CA ASP A 349 26.25 11.77 16.70
C ASP A 349 26.81 10.48 16.11
N SER A 350 27.52 10.56 14.98
CA SER A 350 28.73 9.73 14.72
C SER A 350 29.23 9.74 13.27
N CYS A 351 28.80 10.65 12.41
CA CYS A 351 29.66 11.06 11.30
C CYS A 351 30.50 12.24 11.78
N GLU A 352 31.62 11.95 12.46
CA GLU A 352 32.66 12.97 12.72
C GLU A 352 33.25 13.52 11.40
N GLU A 353 32.98 12.84 10.27
CA GLU A 353 33.37 13.25 8.94
C GLU A 353 32.62 14.53 8.54
N SER A 354 33.38 15.61 8.33
CA SER A 354 32.81 16.84 7.78
C SER A 354 32.34 16.58 6.34
N PRO A 355 31.24 17.17 5.86
CA PRO A 355 30.83 17.03 4.47
C PRO A 355 31.99 17.28 3.51
N GLY A 356 32.34 16.27 2.72
CA GLY A 356 33.49 16.23 1.81
C GLY A 356 34.77 15.58 2.34
N ASP A 357 34.85 15.19 3.61
CA ASP A 357 35.98 14.51 4.26
C ASP A 357 35.68 13.00 4.42
N ILE A 358 35.54 12.31 3.29
CA ILE A 358 34.96 10.95 3.18
C ILE A 358 35.87 9.84 3.75
N ASN A 359 37.10 10.18 4.13
CA ASN A 359 38.00 9.26 4.82
C ASN A 359 38.24 9.63 6.29
N GLY A 360 37.61 10.72 6.77
CA GLY A 360 37.67 11.18 8.15
C GLY A 360 39.06 11.60 8.62
N ASP A 361 39.97 12.00 7.73
CA ASP A 361 41.33 12.43 8.09
C ASP A 361 41.44 13.92 8.43
N GLY A 362 40.34 14.66 8.30
CA GLY A 362 40.23 16.08 8.60
C GLY A 362 40.72 16.98 7.47
N THR A 363 40.97 16.46 6.27
CA THR A 363 41.46 17.23 5.13
C THR A 363 40.74 16.91 3.82
N PHE A 364 40.15 17.93 3.20
CA PHE A 364 39.56 17.80 1.86
C PHE A 364 40.65 17.68 0.78
N ASP A 365 40.81 16.50 0.20
CA ASP A 365 41.78 16.25 -0.86
C ASP A 365 41.29 15.28 -1.96
N VAL A 366 42.21 14.90 -2.85
CA VAL A 366 41.87 14.06 -4.01
C VAL A 366 41.47 12.63 -3.61
N LEU A 367 41.83 12.17 -2.41
CA LEU A 367 41.45 10.87 -1.88
C LEU A 367 39.95 10.83 -1.60
N ASP A 368 39.37 11.92 -1.09
CA ASP A 368 37.91 12.02 -0.86
C ASP A 368 37.16 11.99 -2.19
N VAL A 369 37.67 12.67 -3.21
CA VAL A 369 37.10 12.63 -4.57
C VAL A 369 37.14 11.21 -5.15
N ILE A 370 38.20 10.44 -4.86
CA ILE A 370 38.31 9.06 -5.32
C ILE A 370 37.28 8.16 -4.61
N LEU A 371 37.08 8.35 -3.30
CA LEU A 371 36.08 7.61 -2.53
C LEU A 371 34.66 7.92 -3.00
N MET A 372 34.31 9.20 -3.15
CA MET A 372 33.03 9.64 -3.72
C MET A 372 32.78 9.01 -5.10
N MET A 373 33.80 8.99 -5.97
CA MET A 373 33.69 8.37 -7.29
C MET A 373 33.52 6.85 -7.23
N ASN A 374 34.09 6.17 -6.22
CA ASN A 374 33.88 4.73 -6.04
C ASN A 374 32.45 4.43 -5.58
N ILE A 375 31.87 5.28 -4.72
CA ILE A 375 30.47 5.23 -4.29
C ILE A 375 29.54 5.41 -5.51
N ILE A 376 29.73 6.48 -6.29
CA ILE A 376 28.93 6.76 -7.51
C ILE A 376 29.00 5.63 -8.54
N LEU A 377 30.16 4.98 -8.68
CA LEU A 377 30.39 3.93 -9.67
C LEU A 377 30.04 2.52 -9.18
N ILE A 378 29.59 2.37 -7.93
CA ILE A 378 29.25 1.09 -7.27
C ILE A 378 30.37 0.06 -7.49
N LEU A 379 31.62 0.50 -7.30
CA LEU A 379 32.78 -0.34 -7.60
C LEU A 379 33.10 -1.33 -6.48
N GLU A 380 32.71 -1.04 -5.23
CA GLU A 380 32.87 -1.89 -4.05
C GLU A 380 31.73 -1.63 -3.03
N ASP A 381 31.12 -2.67 -2.47
CA ASP A 381 30.04 -2.60 -1.44
C ASP A 381 30.59 -2.38 0.00
N ASP A 382 31.74 -1.70 0.16
CA ASP A 382 32.47 -1.62 1.44
C ASP A 382 32.70 -0.15 1.87
N TYR A 383 31.66 0.68 1.75
CA TYR A 383 31.64 2.05 2.28
C TYR A 383 30.63 2.14 3.44
N THR A 384 30.91 3.01 4.41
CA THR A 384 30.04 3.20 5.58
C THR A 384 28.97 4.26 5.30
N ILE A 385 27.88 4.23 6.07
CA ILE A 385 26.81 5.24 6.01
C ILE A 385 27.36 6.67 6.17
N CYS A 386 28.39 6.85 6.99
CA CYS A 386 29.04 8.16 7.13
C CYS A 386 29.80 8.63 5.90
N GLN A 387 30.30 7.69 5.09
CA GLN A 387 30.95 8.04 3.84
C GLN A 387 29.93 8.43 2.78
N GLU A 388 28.72 7.87 2.83
CA GLU A 388 27.60 8.28 1.97
C GLU A 388 27.10 9.68 2.36
N ASP A 389 26.87 9.92 3.65
CA ASP A 389 26.45 11.23 4.17
C ASP A 389 27.49 12.32 3.91
N ALA A 390 28.77 12.02 4.13
CA ALA A 390 29.85 12.95 3.80
C ALA A 390 30.02 13.17 2.29
N SER A 391 29.46 12.28 1.46
CA SER A 391 29.51 12.38 0.00
C SER A 391 28.36 13.19 -0.60
N ASP A 392 27.22 13.33 0.07
CA ASP A 392 26.13 14.21 -0.35
C ASP A 392 26.42 15.67 0.04
N MET A 393 27.22 16.32 -0.80
CA MET A 393 27.70 17.69 -0.58
C MET A 393 26.59 18.75 -0.69
N ASN A 394 25.46 18.41 -1.30
CA ASN A 394 24.38 19.35 -1.58
C ASN A 394 23.07 19.06 -0.80
N SER A 395 23.05 17.93 -0.08
CA SER A 395 21.96 17.49 0.80
C SER A 395 20.65 17.28 0.05
N ASP A 396 20.71 16.75 -1.17
CA ASP A 396 19.54 16.35 -1.96
C ASP A 396 19.23 14.85 -1.90
N GLY A 397 20.01 14.09 -1.12
CA GLY A 397 19.86 12.66 -0.92
C GLY A 397 20.38 11.83 -2.09
N VAL A 398 21.06 12.43 -3.08
CA VAL A 398 21.60 11.72 -4.24
C VAL A 398 23.07 12.06 -4.44
N ILE A 399 23.95 11.07 -4.25
CA ILE A 399 25.39 11.24 -4.51
C ILE A 399 25.63 11.16 -6.02
N ASP A 400 25.89 12.30 -6.65
CA ASP A 400 26.13 12.38 -8.09
C ASP A 400 27.30 13.31 -8.49
N ILE A 401 27.36 13.64 -9.78
CA ILE A 401 28.44 14.48 -10.32
C ILE A 401 28.43 15.92 -9.76
N LEU A 402 27.29 16.40 -9.26
CA LEU A 402 27.14 17.70 -8.63
C LEU A 402 27.90 17.76 -7.31
N ASP A 403 27.88 16.69 -6.52
CA ASP A 403 28.63 16.62 -5.26
C ASP A 403 30.13 16.60 -5.50
N VAL A 404 30.55 15.85 -6.52
CA VAL A 404 31.95 15.85 -6.98
C VAL A 404 32.39 17.26 -7.37
N ILE A 405 31.54 18.02 -8.07
CA ILE A 405 31.84 19.40 -8.44
C ILE A 405 32.00 20.29 -7.21
N LEU A 406 31.13 20.12 -6.19
CA LEU A 406 31.20 20.89 -4.94
C LEU A 406 32.48 20.60 -4.17
N LEU A 407 32.82 19.32 -3.97
CA LEU A 407 34.05 18.91 -3.29
C LEU A 407 35.29 19.40 -4.04
N VAL A 408 35.33 19.28 -5.36
CA VAL A 408 36.46 19.78 -6.17
C VAL A 408 36.61 21.30 -6.07
N ASN A 409 35.51 22.06 -6.02
CA ASN A 409 35.58 23.52 -5.84
C ASN A 409 36.15 23.89 -4.46
N ILE A 410 35.80 23.14 -3.41
CA ILE A 410 36.35 23.30 -2.06
C ILE A 410 37.87 23.07 -2.07
N ILE A 411 38.33 21.97 -2.67
CA ILE A 411 39.76 21.63 -2.78
C ILE A 411 40.53 22.69 -3.57
N LEU A 412 39.93 23.22 -4.64
CA LEU A 412 40.55 24.24 -5.49
C LEU A 412 40.45 25.66 -4.93
N GLY A 413 39.67 25.87 -3.87
CA GLY A 413 39.42 27.18 -3.24
C GLY A 413 38.71 28.18 -4.16
N ALA A 414 37.76 27.69 -4.98
CA ALA A 414 37.07 28.44 -6.02
C ALA A 414 35.66 28.90 -5.62
#